data_AF-A0A1F6EC65-F1
#
_entry.id   AF-A0A1F6EC65-F1
#
_cell.length_a   1.000
_cell.length_b   1.000
_cell.length_c   1.000
_cell.angle_alpha   90.00
_cell.angle_beta   90.00
_cell.angle_gamma   90.00
#
_symmetry.space_group_name_H-M   'P 1'
#
loop_
_entity.id
_entity.type
_entity.pdbx_description
1 polymer ?
#
loop_
_entity_poly.entity_id
_entity_poly.type
_entity_poly.pdbx_seq_one_letter_code
_entity_poly.pdbx_strand_id
1 'polypeptide(L)'
;MSYTPSDTILKKYADVMVNFALGGGKGIKKGDVVRLSANESAKPLYVAIFNAIIDAGGHVLPHYAPDEEKGDMRRNDSTSRHFYENASDEQIKFFPAKYLRGVVDEMDHSLFILADRDMHLMDGIDPKRMMARGAAMKPFMDWRHQKEWKGKLSWSIAMYGTPAMAKEAGLSEKEYWNQIIKACFLDEKNPIAKWKRVYIEIEKYRRKLNAITPKVDRLHAVGPDMDLWIKLGEKRAWRSGSGANIPSFEIFTSPDWRGTEGWIKFNQPLYRYGSKITGIELEFKNGLVVKSKAKTNEKLLKEMIATKGANRIGEYSLTDSRHSRITKFMAETLYDENVGGPYGNTHLALGMSYRDCYSGDVSKLTTKQAKALGYNDSSIHTDIISTTRRTVTAHLKNGTTKIIYKDGRFVL
;
A
#
# COMPACT_ATOMS: atom_id res chain seq x y z
N MET A 1 -17.58 -9.08 -25.14
CA MET A 1 -18.16 -8.08 -24.23
C MET A 1 -17.27 -8.00 -23.01
N SER A 2 -16.88 -6.80 -22.59
CA SER A 2 -16.15 -6.61 -21.32
C SER A 2 -17.04 -7.02 -20.15
N TYR A 3 -16.46 -7.64 -19.13
CA TYR A 3 -17.20 -8.04 -17.93
C TYR A 3 -17.64 -6.79 -17.17
N THR A 4 -18.93 -6.72 -16.82
CA THR A 4 -19.46 -5.68 -15.94
C THR A 4 -19.93 -6.32 -14.64
N PRO A 5 -19.43 -5.90 -13.47
CA PRO A 5 -19.97 -6.35 -12.18
C PRO A 5 -21.43 -5.92 -12.03
N SER A 6 -22.25 -6.70 -11.32
CA SER A 6 -23.65 -6.32 -11.10
C SER A 6 -23.79 -5.14 -10.14
N ASP A 7 -24.89 -4.40 -10.26
CA ASP A 7 -25.20 -3.27 -9.36
C ASP A 7 -25.23 -3.69 -7.89
N THR A 8 -25.68 -4.91 -7.59
CA THR A 8 -25.66 -5.48 -6.24
C THR A 8 -24.22 -5.60 -5.69
N ILE A 9 -23.27 -6.02 -6.52
CA ILE A 9 -21.86 -6.13 -6.12
C ILE A 9 -21.25 -4.73 -5.93
N LEU A 10 -21.51 -3.81 -6.86
CA LEU A 10 -21.03 -2.43 -6.77
C LEU A 10 -21.58 -1.71 -5.54
N LYS A 11 -22.86 -1.88 -5.24
CA LYS A 11 -23.50 -1.33 -4.04
C LYS A 11 -22.88 -1.88 -2.76
N LYS A 12 -22.72 -3.21 -2.66
CA LYS A 12 -22.03 -3.84 -1.51
C LYS A 12 -20.59 -3.32 -1.35
N TYR A 13 -19.88 -3.11 -2.46
CA TYR A 13 -18.52 -2.60 -2.41
C TYR A 13 -18.51 -1.15 -1.92
N ALA A 14 -19.38 -0.30 -2.45
CA ALA A 14 -19.56 1.07 -1.99
C ALA A 14 -19.89 1.14 -0.50
N ASP A 15 -20.81 0.30 -0.03
CA ASP A 15 -21.16 0.19 1.40
C ASP A 15 -19.95 -0.20 2.25
N VAL A 16 -19.13 -1.17 1.81
CA VAL A 16 -17.89 -1.52 2.52
C VAL A 16 -16.93 -0.35 2.58
N MET A 17 -16.77 0.40 1.49
CA MET A 17 -15.83 1.52 1.47
C MET A 17 -16.29 2.69 2.35
N VAL A 18 -17.58 3.04 2.30
CA VAL A 18 -18.12 4.24 2.95
C VAL A 18 -18.57 3.97 4.39
N ASN A 19 -19.26 2.86 4.62
CA ASN A 19 -19.88 2.54 5.91
C ASN A 19 -19.01 1.62 6.79
N PHE A 20 -17.81 1.27 6.33
CA PHE A 20 -16.84 0.51 7.10
C PHE A 20 -15.41 1.02 6.94
N ALA A 21 -14.86 1.05 5.73
CA ALA A 21 -13.43 1.24 5.51
C ALA A 21 -12.95 2.63 5.97
N LEU A 22 -13.62 3.68 5.50
CA LEU A 22 -13.38 5.05 5.97
C LEU A 22 -13.64 5.20 7.48
N GLY A 23 -13.05 6.22 8.09
CA GLY A 23 -13.13 6.43 9.54
C GLY A 23 -12.36 5.41 10.39
N GLY A 24 -11.48 4.60 9.76
CA GLY A 24 -10.68 3.61 10.47
C GLY A 24 -11.48 2.36 10.87
N GLY A 25 -12.29 1.83 9.96
CA GLY A 25 -13.14 0.65 10.23
C GLY A 25 -14.51 0.99 10.84
N LYS A 26 -14.89 2.28 10.84
CA LYS A 26 -16.10 2.80 11.50
C LYS A 26 -17.15 3.35 10.53
N GLY A 27 -16.77 3.59 9.29
CA GLY A 27 -17.55 4.37 8.33
C GLY A 27 -17.43 5.89 8.57
N ILE A 28 -17.92 6.65 7.60
CA ILE A 28 -18.02 8.12 7.70
C ILE A 28 -19.17 8.54 8.63
N LYS A 29 -19.13 9.79 9.07
CA LYS A 29 -20.19 10.47 9.82
C LYS A 29 -20.91 11.47 8.92
N LYS A 30 -22.13 11.82 9.31
CA LYS A 30 -22.88 12.90 8.69
C LYS A 30 -22.07 14.21 8.74
N GLY A 31 -21.94 14.87 7.60
CA GLY A 31 -21.17 16.10 7.42
C GLY A 31 -19.68 15.90 7.12
N ASP A 32 -19.14 14.68 7.18
CA ASP A 32 -17.75 14.44 6.81
C ASP A 32 -17.55 14.71 5.31
N VAL A 33 -16.41 15.32 4.95
CA VAL A 33 -16.04 15.60 3.55
C VAL A 33 -15.12 14.51 3.01
N VAL A 34 -15.54 13.82 1.95
CA VAL A 34 -14.79 12.75 1.30
C VAL A 34 -14.23 13.22 -0.04
N ARG A 35 -12.91 13.27 -0.16
CA ARG A 35 -12.24 13.41 -1.45
C ARG A 35 -12.29 12.08 -2.21
N LEU A 36 -13.15 12.00 -3.22
CA LEU A 36 -13.32 10.77 -4.01
C LEU A 36 -12.54 10.88 -5.32
N SER A 37 -11.58 9.97 -5.51
CA SER A 37 -10.66 9.97 -6.65
C SER A 37 -10.79 8.71 -7.50
N ALA A 38 -10.92 8.86 -8.82
CA ALA A 38 -10.93 7.76 -9.78
C ALA A 38 -10.61 8.23 -11.20
N ASN A 39 -10.30 7.28 -12.07
CA ASN A 39 -10.24 7.46 -13.53
C ASN A 39 -11.52 6.94 -14.21
N GLU A 40 -11.70 7.25 -15.50
CA GLU A 40 -12.93 6.94 -16.26
C GLU A 40 -13.33 5.46 -16.23
N SER A 41 -12.37 4.55 -16.29
CA SER A 41 -12.59 3.11 -16.22
C SER A 41 -13.29 2.69 -14.93
N ALA A 42 -13.12 3.43 -13.83
CA ALA A 42 -13.76 3.18 -12.54
C ALA A 42 -15.16 3.79 -12.39
N LYS A 43 -15.70 4.46 -13.42
CA LYS A 43 -16.99 5.16 -13.36
C LYS A 43 -18.12 4.38 -12.66
N PRO A 44 -18.37 3.08 -12.94
CA PRO A 44 -19.45 2.37 -12.28
C PRO A 44 -19.29 2.30 -10.75
N LEU A 45 -18.09 2.05 -10.25
CA LEU A 45 -17.81 2.02 -8.82
C LEU A 45 -17.71 3.43 -8.22
N TYR A 46 -17.17 4.40 -8.97
CA TYR A 46 -17.15 5.81 -8.56
C TYR A 46 -18.56 6.32 -8.28
N VAL A 47 -19.52 6.07 -9.18
CA VAL A 47 -20.93 6.46 -9.00
C VAL A 47 -21.54 5.76 -7.80
N ALA A 48 -21.31 4.45 -7.63
CA ALA A 48 -21.83 3.71 -6.48
C ALA A 48 -21.30 4.26 -5.15
N ILE A 49 -20.00 4.57 -5.06
CA ILE A 49 -19.36 5.16 -3.87
C ILE A 49 -19.84 6.58 -3.64
N PHE A 50 -19.95 7.40 -4.69
CA PHE A 50 -20.49 8.75 -4.60
C PHE A 50 -21.88 8.73 -3.95
N ASN A 51 -22.78 7.88 -4.46
CA ASN A 51 -24.13 7.76 -3.93
C ASN A 51 -24.12 7.28 -2.48
N ALA A 52 -23.29 6.29 -2.14
CA ALA A 52 -23.17 5.82 -0.75
C ALA A 52 -22.68 6.90 0.21
N ILE A 53 -21.79 7.81 -0.23
CA ILE A 53 -21.36 8.97 0.59
C ILE A 53 -22.53 9.91 0.85
N ILE A 54 -23.31 10.23 -0.19
CA ILE A 54 -24.50 11.10 -0.07
C ILE A 54 -25.55 10.44 0.84
N ASP A 55 -25.83 9.17 0.66
CA ASP A 55 -26.80 8.40 1.45
C ASP A 55 -26.40 8.33 2.94
N ALA A 56 -25.09 8.29 3.23
CA ALA A 56 -24.54 8.36 4.58
C ALA A 56 -24.50 9.80 5.16
N GLY A 57 -24.93 10.80 4.39
CA GLY A 57 -24.99 12.21 4.79
C GLY A 57 -23.65 12.94 4.75
N GLY A 58 -22.67 12.44 4.00
CA GLY A 58 -21.39 13.08 3.77
C GLY A 58 -21.41 14.04 2.58
N HIS A 59 -20.31 14.79 2.42
CA HIS A 59 -20.05 15.63 1.25
C HIS A 59 -18.99 14.99 0.36
N VAL A 60 -19.06 15.25 -0.95
CA VAL A 60 -18.06 14.74 -1.90
C VAL A 60 -17.23 15.89 -2.44
N LEU A 61 -15.91 15.79 -2.31
CA LEU A 61 -14.94 16.59 -3.05
C LEU A 61 -14.45 15.76 -4.26
N PRO A 62 -15.02 15.95 -5.45
CA PRO A 62 -14.73 15.09 -6.59
C PRO A 62 -13.32 15.33 -7.13
N HIS A 63 -12.63 14.24 -7.48
CA HIS A 63 -11.34 14.27 -8.16
C HIS A 63 -11.32 13.18 -9.23
N TYR A 64 -11.98 13.47 -10.33
CA TYR A 64 -12.18 12.54 -11.44
C TYR A 64 -11.28 12.92 -12.61
N ALA A 65 -10.61 11.94 -13.20
CA ALA A 65 -9.70 12.14 -14.33
C ALA A 65 -10.07 11.22 -15.51
N PRO A 66 -9.75 11.59 -16.75
CA PRO A 66 -9.87 10.67 -17.87
C PRO A 66 -8.99 9.43 -17.65
N ASP A 67 -9.32 8.36 -18.35
CA ASP A 67 -8.36 7.25 -18.47
C ASP A 67 -7.09 7.72 -19.19
N GLU A 68 -5.98 7.09 -18.85
CA GLU A 68 -4.69 7.38 -19.45
C GLU A 68 -4.20 6.11 -20.15
N GLU A 69 -3.84 6.22 -21.42
CA GLU A 69 -3.22 5.16 -22.20
C GLU A 69 -2.05 5.72 -23.02
N LYS A 70 -1.05 4.90 -23.31
CA LYS A 70 0.14 5.34 -24.06
C LYS A 70 -0.19 5.89 -25.45
N GLY A 71 -1.38 5.58 -25.98
CA GLY A 71 -1.83 5.91 -27.33
C GLY A 71 -1.18 5.03 -28.39
N ASP A 72 -1.61 5.19 -29.65
CA ASP A 72 -0.83 4.82 -30.83
C ASP A 72 -0.02 6.06 -31.24
N MET A 73 1.17 5.93 -31.85
CA MET A 73 2.08 7.07 -32.16
C MET A 73 1.45 8.23 -33.00
N ARG A 74 0.15 8.19 -33.32
CA ARG A 74 -0.64 9.22 -34.02
C ARG A 74 -1.61 9.97 -33.08
N ARG A 75 -1.90 9.47 -31.88
CA ARG A 75 -2.76 10.11 -30.87
C ARG A 75 -2.08 10.08 -29.50
N ASN A 76 -1.89 11.26 -28.91
CA ASN A 76 -1.40 11.37 -27.55
C ASN A 76 -2.59 11.38 -26.59
N ASP A 77 -2.94 10.20 -26.07
CA ASP A 77 -4.12 9.99 -25.21
C ASP A 77 -3.76 9.94 -23.71
N SER A 78 -2.61 10.49 -23.31
CA SER A 78 -2.20 10.58 -21.91
C SER A 78 -1.63 11.94 -21.55
N THR A 79 -2.30 12.61 -20.61
CA THR A 79 -1.84 13.88 -20.05
C THR A 79 -0.60 13.71 -19.17
N SER A 80 -0.54 12.59 -18.43
CA SER A 80 0.55 12.28 -17.51
C SER A 80 1.82 11.91 -18.25
N ARG A 81 1.72 11.05 -19.28
CA ARG A 81 2.86 10.66 -20.10
C ARG A 81 3.44 11.87 -20.82
N HIS A 82 2.58 12.66 -21.47
CA HIS A 82 3.00 13.88 -22.15
C HIS A 82 3.71 14.86 -21.21
N PHE A 83 3.18 15.03 -19.99
CA PHE A 83 3.83 15.83 -18.96
C PHE A 83 5.24 15.31 -18.67
N TYR A 84 5.41 14.03 -18.41
CA TYR A 84 6.75 13.49 -18.14
C TYR A 84 7.67 13.48 -19.37
N GLU A 85 7.17 13.44 -20.59
CA GLU A 85 8.03 13.54 -21.79
C GLU A 85 8.48 14.97 -22.06
N ASN A 86 7.60 15.96 -21.87
CA ASN A 86 7.77 17.30 -22.44
C ASN A 86 7.95 18.42 -21.41
N ALA A 87 7.56 18.22 -20.15
CA ALA A 87 7.60 19.29 -19.15
C ALA A 87 9.03 19.80 -18.90
N SER A 88 9.16 21.11 -18.65
CA SER A 88 10.41 21.67 -18.14
C SER A 88 10.68 21.18 -16.70
N ASP A 89 11.92 21.32 -16.26
CA ASP A 89 12.32 21.06 -14.88
C ASP A 89 11.50 21.88 -13.87
N GLU A 90 11.16 23.12 -14.22
CA GLU A 90 10.31 24.00 -13.42
C GLU A 90 8.88 23.45 -13.31
N GLN A 91 8.30 23.00 -14.42
CA GLN A 91 6.95 22.42 -14.45
C GLN A 91 6.88 21.10 -13.63
N ILE A 92 7.92 20.26 -13.69
CA ILE A 92 8.00 19.05 -12.86
C ILE A 92 8.03 19.40 -11.37
N LYS A 93 8.85 20.40 -11.01
CA LYS A 93 9.06 20.83 -9.62
C LYS A 93 7.96 21.74 -9.09
N PHE A 94 7.02 22.18 -9.93
CA PHE A 94 5.92 23.04 -9.53
C PHE A 94 5.01 22.34 -8.52
N PHE A 95 4.89 22.96 -7.34
CA PHE A 95 4.04 22.51 -6.25
C PHE A 95 2.87 23.51 -6.05
N PRO A 96 1.62 23.15 -6.42
CA PRO A 96 0.46 24.04 -6.31
C PRO A 96 -0.03 24.14 -4.85
N ALA A 97 0.80 24.76 -4.00
CA ALA A 97 0.65 24.77 -2.55
C ALA A 97 -0.72 25.27 -2.07
N LYS A 98 -1.24 26.36 -2.64
CA LYS A 98 -2.52 26.97 -2.24
C LYS A 98 -3.70 26.02 -2.46
N TYR A 99 -3.79 25.45 -3.67
CA TYR A 99 -4.84 24.50 -4.03
C TYR A 99 -4.78 23.24 -3.16
N LEU A 100 -3.60 22.63 -3.07
CA LEU A 100 -3.43 21.39 -2.30
C LEU A 100 -3.63 21.59 -0.79
N ARG A 101 -3.30 22.78 -0.27
CA ARG A 101 -3.60 23.13 1.12
C ARG A 101 -5.10 23.14 1.37
N GLY A 102 -5.86 23.85 0.53
CA GLY A 102 -7.32 23.90 0.63
C GLY A 102 -7.96 22.51 0.58
N VAL A 103 -7.49 21.65 -0.33
CA VAL A 103 -7.95 20.24 -0.41
C VAL A 103 -7.70 19.48 0.89
N VAL A 104 -6.50 19.58 1.47
CA VAL A 104 -6.17 18.89 2.74
C VAL A 104 -6.97 19.44 3.90
N ASP A 105 -7.16 20.76 3.96
CA ASP A 105 -7.86 21.41 5.05
C ASP A 105 -9.35 21.03 5.03
N GLU A 106 -9.96 20.95 3.84
CA GLU A 106 -11.38 20.61 3.65
C GLU A 106 -11.70 19.12 3.87
N MET A 107 -10.86 18.19 3.38
CA MET A 107 -11.23 16.76 3.38
C MET A 107 -11.05 16.08 4.76
N ASP A 108 -12.07 15.40 5.28
CA ASP A 108 -11.98 14.50 6.44
C ASP A 108 -11.55 13.09 6.04
N HIS A 109 -11.82 12.73 4.78
CA HIS A 109 -11.53 11.43 4.21
C HIS A 109 -10.98 11.54 2.79
N SER A 110 -10.13 10.59 2.40
CA SER A 110 -9.70 10.43 1.00
C SER A 110 -9.94 8.99 0.54
N LEU A 111 -10.71 8.81 -0.52
CA LEU A 111 -10.97 7.51 -1.12
C LEU A 111 -10.42 7.48 -2.54
N PHE A 112 -9.53 6.54 -2.85
CA PHE A 112 -8.96 6.35 -4.18
C PHE A 112 -9.41 5.02 -4.79
N ILE A 113 -9.86 5.04 -6.04
CA ILE A 113 -10.21 3.84 -6.80
C ILE A 113 -9.14 3.61 -7.88
N LEU A 114 -8.35 2.55 -7.71
CA LEU A 114 -7.38 2.07 -8.71
C LEU A 114 -8.14 1.46 -9.89
N ALA A 115 -7.81 1.88 -11.12
CA ALA A 115 -8.48 1.41 -12.34
C ALA A 115 -7.60 1.64 -13.57
N ASP A 116 -6.37 1.15 -13.54
CA ASP A 116 -5.41 1.41 -14.61
C ASP A 116 -5.90 0.85 -15.95
N ARG A 117 -5.95 1.71 -16.96
CA ARG A 117 -6.28 1.33 -18.34
C ARG A 117 -5.07 0.82 -19.12
N ASP A 118 -3.87 1.21 -18.71
CA ASP A 118 -2.61 0.79 -19.31
C ASP A 118 -1.55 0.56 -18.21
N MET A 119 -1.18 -0.71 -17.99
CA MET A 119 -0.21 -1.11 -16.97
C MET A 119 1.23 -0.69 -17.29
N HIS A 120 1.50 -0.28 -18.54
CA HIS A 120 2.82 0.07 -19.07
C HIS A 120 2.86 1.52 -19.57
N LEU A 121 1.93 2.36 -19.09
CA LEU A 121 1.74 3.75 -19.50
C LEU A 121 3.05 4.56 -19.54
N MET A 122 3.94 4.32 -18.58
CA MET A 122 5.16 5.10 -18.38
C MET A 122 6.43 4.41 -18.88
N ASP A 123 6.29 3.30 -19.61
CA ASP A 123 7.44 2.63 -20.20
C ASP A 123 8.21 3.57 -21.14
N GLY A 124 9.52 3.66 -20.91
CA GLY A 124 10.44 4.54 -21.63
C GLY A 124 10.58 5.95 -21.06
N ILE A 125 9.75 6.35 -20.09
CA ILE A 125 9.88 7.64 -19.40
C ILE A 125 11.13 7.63 -18.51
N ASP A 126 11.86 8.75 -18.48
CA ASP A 126 13.03 8.89 -17.61
C ASP A 126 12.62 8.85 -16.12
N PRO A 127 13.04 7.83 -15.35
CA PRO A 127 12.67 7.69 -13.94
C PRO A 127 12.99 8.90 -13.08
N LYS A 128 14.06 9.63 -13.41
CA LYS A 128 14.48 10.82 -12.65
C LYS A 128 13.41 11.90 -12.60
N ARG A 129 12.66 12.06 -13.69
CA ARG A 129 11.58 13.06 -13.80
C ARG A 129 10.40 12.68 -12.89
N MET A 130 10.12 11.39 -12.77
CA MET A 130 9.12 10.86 -11.85
C MET A 130 9.55 11.01 -10.39
N MET A 131 10.83 10.72 -10.08
CA MET A 131 11.38 10.92 -8.73
C MET A 131 11.35 12.40 -8.33
N ALA A 132 11.71 13.31 -9.25
CA ALA A 132 11.66 14.74 -9.03
C ALA A 132 10.23 15.24 -8.76
N ARG A 133 9.23 14.73 -9.51
CA ARG A 133 7.82 15.02 -9.24
C ARG A 133 7.37 14.52 -7.87
N GLY A 134 7.74 13.30 -7.51
CA GLY A 134 7.46 12.73 -6.18
C GLY A 134 8.04 13.58 -5.05
N ALA A 135 9.28 14.06 -5.21
CA ALA A 135 9.92 14.96 -4.25
C ALA A 135 9.20 16.31 -4.14
N ALA A 136 8.78 16.90 -5.26
CA ALA A 136 8.02 18.16 -5.28
C ALA A 136 6.66 18.04 -4.59
N MET A 137 6.03 16.86 -4.64
CA MET A 137 4.73 16.58 -4.02
C MET A 137 4.82 16.13 -2.56
N LYS A 138 6.03 15.90 -2.01
CA LYS A 138 6.21 15.47 -0.61
C LYS A 138 5.48 16.37 0.41
N PRO A 139 5.47 17.71 0.30
CA PRO A 139 4.78 18.55 1.29
C PRO A 139 3.26 18.26 1.39
N PHE A 140 2.60 17.89 0.28
CA PHE A 140 1.20 17.49 0.31
C PHE A 140 0.98 16.21 1.12
N MET A 141 1.86 15.21 0.97
CA MET A 141 1.81 13.99 1.78
C MET A 141 2.11 14.29 3.25
N ASP A 142 3.08 15.16 3.53
CA ASP A 142 3.39 15.56 4.91
C ASP A 142 2.19 16.26 5.58
N TRP A 143 1.43 17.09 4.86
CA TRP A 143 0.21 17.71 5.39
C TRP A 143 -0.90 16.69 5.68
N ARG A 144 -1.09 15.71 4.79
CA ARG A 144 -2.04 14.62 5.00
C ARG A 144 -1.67 13.79 6.23
N HIS A 145 -0.42 13.37 6.33
CA HIS A 145 0.08 12.60 7.47
C HIS A 145 -0.11 13.37 8.79
N GLN A 146 0.15 14.68 8.81
CA GLN A 146 -0.09 15.49 10.01
C GLN A 146 -1.57 15.52 10.42
N LYS A 147 -2.50 15.55 9.46
CA LYS A 147 -3.95 15.51 9.72
C LYS A 147 -4.37 14.12 10.21
N GLU A 148 -3.82 13.06 9.60
CA GLU A 148 -4.04 11.66 9.96
C GLU A 148 -3.53 11.33 11.37
N TRP A 149 -2.31 11.73 11.73
CA TRP A 149 -1.75 11.52 13.08
C TRP A 149 -2.54 12.24 14.17
N LYS A 150 -3.28 13.30 13.82
CA LYS A 150 -4.22 13.99 14.72
C LYS A 150 -5.61 13.34 14.75
N GLY A 151 -5.83 12.23 14.03
CA GLY A 151 -7.11 11.55 13.93
C GLY A 151 -8.18 12.34 13.16
N LYS A 152 -7.76 13.32 12.33
CA LYS A 152 -8.66 14.21 11.56
C LYS A 152 -8.74 13.86 10.08
N LEU A 153 -8.02 12.83 9.64
CA LEU A 153 -8.05 12.32 8.27
C LEU A 153 -8.02 10.80 8.34
N SER A 154 -8.88 10.14 7.55
CA SER A 154 -8.64 8.75 7.17
C SER A 154 -8.54 8.65 5.64
N TRP A 155 -8.01 7.54 5.15
CA TRP A 155 -7.99 7.27 3.73
C TRP A 155 -8.35 5.81 3.49
N SER A 156 -8.86 5.51 2.30
CA SER A 156 -9.11 4.14 1.85
C SER A 156 -8.78 3.98 0.37
N ILE A 157 -8.26 2.82 -0.02
CA ILE A 157 -8.03 2.44 -1.42
C ILE A 157 -8.94 1.26 -1.79
N ALA A 158 -9.62 1.40 -2.92
CA ALA A 158 -10.37 0.34 -3.60
C ALA A 158 -9.78 0.08 -4.99
N MET A 159 -10.21 -1.01 -5.62
CA MET A 159 -9.81 -1.34 -6.99
C MET A 159 -11.02 -1.69 -7.85
N TYR A 160 -11.06 -1.15 -9.06
CA TYR A 160 -11.98 -1.52 -10.11
C TYR A 160 -11.22 -2.30 -11.18
N GLY A 161 -11.60 -3.55 -11.40
CA GLY A 161 -10.89 -4.43 -12.33
C GLY A 161 -11.12 -4.03 -13.78
N THR A 162 -10.08 -3.55 -14.46
CA THR A 162 -10.12 -3.21 -15.89
C THR A 162 -9.69 -4.41 -16.76
N PRO A 163 -10.01 -4.39 -18.07
CA PRO A 163 -9.50 -5.39 -19.00
C PRO A 163 -7.96 -5.44 -19.07
N ALA A 164 -7.28 -4.30 -18.93
CA ALA A 164 -5.82 -4.23 -18.97
C ALA A 164 -5.18 -4.90 -17.75
N MET A 165 -5.73 -4.65 -16.56
CA MET A 165 -5.27 -5.31 -15.33
C MET A 165 -5.48 -6.82 -15.38
N ALA A 166 -6.66 -7.27 -15.85
CA ALA A 166 -6.95 -8.69 -16.02
C ALA A 166 -5.98 -9.37 -17.00
N LYS A 167 -5.72 -8.73 -18.14
CA LYS A 167 -4.75 -9.21 -19.14
C LYS A 167 -3.33 -9.29 -18.58
N GLU A 168 -2.88 -8.27 -17.85
CA GLU A 168 -1.55 -8.24 -17.25
C GLU A 168 -1.38 -9.35 -16.18
N ALA A 169 -2.44 -9.64 -15.44
CA ALA A 169 -2.48 -10.74 -14.48
C ALA A 169 -2.59 -12.14 -15.14
N GLY A 170 -2.81 -12.21 -16.46
CA GLY A 170 -3.04 -13.47 -17.18
C GLY A 170 -4.39 -14.13 -16.86
N LEU A 171 -5.39 -13.32 -16.51
CA LEU A 171 -6.74 -13.75 -16.14
C LEU A 171 -7.78 -13.23 -17.14
N SER A 172 -8.90 -13.95 -17.29
CA SER A 172 -10.08 -13.34 -17.89
C SER A 172 -10.64 -12.25 -16.98
N GLU A 173 -11.35 -11.28 -17.54
CA GLU A 173 -11.98 -10.20 -16.76
C GLU A 173 -12.92 -10.74 -15.66
N LYS A 174 -13.64 -11.83 -15.96
CA LYS A 174 -14.53 -12.51 -15.00
C LYS A 174 -13.76 -13.16 -13.86
N GLU A 175 -12.61 -13.80 -14.14
CA GLU A 175 -11.75 -14.38 -13.09
C GLU A 175 -11.14 -13.29 -12.21
N TYR A 176 -10.70 -12.19 -12.83
CA TYR A 176 -10.16 -11.03 -12.13
C TYR A 176 -11.20 -10.43 -11.16
N TRP A 177 -12.41 -10.14 -11.65
CA TRP A 177 -13.50 -9.65 -10.81
C TRP A 177 -13.96 -10.64 -9.75
N ASN A 178 -13.96 -11.95 -10.05
CA ASN A 178 -14.24 -12.96 -9.04
C ASN A 178 -13.19 -12.94 -7.90
N GLN A 179 -11.93 -12.65 -8.21
CA GLN A 179 -10.90 -12.48 -7.19
C GLN A 179 -11.13 -11.21 -6.35
N ILE A 180 -11.57 -10.10 -6.96
CA ILE A 180 -12.01 -8.87 -6.26
C ILE A 180 -13.17 -9.19 -5.30
N ILE A 181 -14.23 -9.82 -5.81
CA ILE A 181 -15.43 -10.18 -5.06
C ILE A 181 -15.07 -11.02 -3.84
N LYS A 182 -14.25 -12.07 -4.02
CA LYS A 182 -13.84 -12.95 -2.92
C LYS A 182 -12.96 -12.24 -1.89
N ALA A 183 -11.99 -11.45 -2.35
CA ALA A 183 -11.07 -10.75 -1.47
C ALA A 183 -11.78 -9.67 -0.64
N CYS A 184 -12.75 -8.97 -1.23
CA CYS A 184 -13.52 -7.93 -0.56
C CYS A 184 -14.77 -8.46 0.18
N PHE A 185 -14.96 -9.78 0.22
CA PHE A 185 -16.12 -10.46 0.80
C PHE A 185 -17.48 -10.04 0.21
N LEU A 186 -17.52 -9.61 -1.05
CA LEU A 186 -18.74 -9.09 -1.70
C LEU A 186 -19.75 -10.19 -2.04
N ASP A 187 -19.30 -11.45 -2.05
CA ASP A 187 -20.13 -12.64 -2.15
C ASP A 187 -20.87 -12.98 -0.85
N GLU A 188 -20.47 -12.42 0.29
CA GLU A 188 -21.16 -12.60 1.56
C GLU A 188 -22.50 -11.85 1.58
N LYS A 189 -23.47 -12.36 2.35
CA LYS A 189 -24.75 -11.66 2.56
C LYS A 189 -24.55 -10.30 3.25
N ASN A 190 -23.61 -10.21 4.19
CA ASN A 190 -23.22 -8.99 4.88
C ASN A 190 -21.68 -8.86 4.89
N PRO A 191 -21.10 -8.21 3.87
CA PRO A 191 -19.64 -8.04 3.75
C PRO A 191 -19.01 -7.30 4.93
N ILE A 192 -19.68 -6.25 5.45
CA ILE A 192 -19.19 -5.47 6.59
C ILE A 192 -19.07 -6.35 7.85
N ALA A 193 -20.09 -7.18 8.12
CA ALA A 193 -20.04 -8.12 9.24
C ALA A 193 -18.94 -9.19 9.06
N LYS A 194 -18.64 -9.59 7.81
CA LYS A 194 -17.51 -10.48 7.52
C LYS A 194 -16.17 -9.77 7.79
N TRP A 195 -15.98 -8.56 7.31
CA TRP A 195 -14.79 -7.75 7.58
C TRP A 195 -14.52 -7.57 9.07
N LYS A 196 -15.55 -7.19 9.85
CA LYS A 196 -15.43 -7.05 11.31
C LYS A 196 -14.97 -8.35 11.97
N ARG A 197 -15.49 -9.50 11.55
CA ARG A 197 -15.07 -10.81 12.08
C ARG A 197 -13.61 -11.12 11.76
N VAL A 198 -13.20 -10.92 10.51
CA VAL A 198 -11.81 -11.17 10.07
C VAL A 198 -10.83 -10.24 10.80
N TYR A 199 -11.19 -8.97 11.00
CA TYR A 199 -10.34 -8.03 11.74
C TYR A 199 -10.20 -8.41 13.22
N ILE A 200 -11.23 -8.97 13.85
CA ILE A 200 -11.13 -9.52 15.22
C ILE A 200 -10.11 -10.67 15.27
N GLU A 201 -10.09 -11.54 14.26
CA GLU A 201 -9.15 -12.66 14.17
C GLU A 201 -7.70 -12.17 13.98
N ILE A 202 -7.48 -11.21 13.09
CA ILE A 202 -6.17 -10.58 12.86
C ILE A 202 -5.69 -9.85 14.13
N GLU A 203 -6.57 -9.09 14.78
CA GLU A 203 -6.29 -8.33 16.01
C GLU A 203 -5.77 -9.23 17.14
N LYS A 204 -6.24 -10.48 17.23
CA LYS A 204 -5.73 -11.45 18.21
C LYS A 204 -4.21 -11.64 18.08
N TYR A 205 -3.70 -11.80 16.86
CA TYR A 205 -2.27 -11.98 16.62
C TYR A 205 -1.51 -10.67 16.77
N ARG A 206 -2.08 -9.55 16.32
CA ARG A 206 -1.49 -8.22 16.52
C ARG A 206 -1.26 -7.91 18.01
N ARG A 207 -2.25 -8.19 18.87
CA ARG A 207 -2.11 -8.02 20.33
C ARG A 207 -0.99 -8.87 20.90
N LYS A 208 -0.88 -10.14 20.48
CA LYS A 208 0.17 -11.05 20.92
C LYS A 208 1.56 -10.57 20.49
N LEU A 209 1.70 -10.10 19.26
CA LEU A 209 2.93 -9.47 18.76
C LEU A 209 3.30 -8.23 19.58
N ASN A 210 2.35 -7.34 19.81
CA ASN A 210 2.57 -6.13 20.61
C ASN A 210 2.90 -6.43 22.07
N ALA A 211 2.36 -7.50 22.66
CA ALA A 211 2.68 -7.90 24.02
C ALA A 211 4.15 -8.35 24.19
N ILE A 212 4.76 -8.93 23.15
CA ILE A 212 6.17 -9.34 23.18
C ILE A 212 7.13 -8.25 22.67
N THR A 213 6.64 -7.33 21.83
CA THR A 213 7.44 -6.31 21.12
C THR A 213 8.43 -5.55 22.01
N PRO A 214 8.10 -5.08 23.23
CA PRO A 214 9.06 -4.38 24.10
C PRO A 214 10.30 -5.21 24.47
N LYS A 215 10.18 -6.54 24.43
CA LYS A 215 11.24 -7.52 24.75
C LYS A 215 12.03 -7.95 23.52
N VAL A 216 11.53 -7.69 22.31
CA VAL A 216 12.20 -8.06 21.05
C VAL A 216 13.31 -7.06 20.76
N ASP A 217 14.47 -7.57 20.36
CA ASP A 217 15.57 -6.77 19.81
C ASP A 217 15.49 -6.74 18.28
N ARG A 218 15.52 -7.92 17.68
CA ARG A 218 15.54 -8.12 16.23
C ARG A 218 14.67 -9.31 15.79
N LEU A 219 14.22 -9.26 14.56
CA LEU A 219 13.57 -10.35 13.85
C LEU A 219 14.59 -10.99 12.92
N HIS A 220 14.55 -12.31 12.79
CA HIS A 220 15.29 -13.07 11.79
C HIS A 220 14.29 -13.78 10.89
N ALA A 221 14.24 -13.41 9.62
CA ALA A 221 13.37 -13.98 8.62
C ALA A 221 14.19 -14.83 7.65
N VAL A 222 13.88 -16.13 7.59
CA VAL A 222 14.60 -17.12 6.77
C VAL A 222 13.63 -17.87 5.87
N GLY A 223 13.98 -17.98 4.59
CA GLY A 223 13.24 -18.73 3.58
C GLY A 223 14.13 -19.06 2.36
N PRO A 224 13.60 -19.76 1.34
CA PRO A 224 14.35 -20.09 0.14
C PRO A 224 14.92 -18.86 -0.62
N ASP A 225 14.32 -17.70 -0.42
CA ASP A 225 14.65 -16.44 -1.08
C ASP A 225 15.02 -15.31 -0.10
N MET A 226 15.32 -15.64 1.16
CA MET A 226 15.82 -14.64 2.12
C MET A 226 16.58 -15.22 3.30
N ASP A 227 17.56 -14.44 3.77
CA ASP A 227 18.14 -14.52 5.10
C ASP A 227 18.34 -13.08 5.57
N LEU A 228 17.38 -12.57 6.34
CA LEU A 228 17.27 -11.15 6.65
C LEU A 228 17.08 -10.93 8.15
N TRP A 229 17.97 -10.14 8.73
CA TRP A 229 17.85 -9.59 10.08
C TRP A 229 17.23 -8.21 10.04
N ILE A 230 16.25 -7.96 10.91
CA ILE A 230 15.54 -6.68 10.99
C ILE A 230 15.52 -6.25 12.45
N LYS A 231 16.18 -5.14 12.77
CA LYS A 231 16.06 -4.51 14.09
C LYS A 231 14.67 -3.91 14.26
N LEU A 232 13.93 -4.36 15.28
CA LEU A 232 12.57 -3.85 15.49
C LEU A 232 12.61 -2.40 15.97
N GLY A 233 13.48 -2.09 16.94
CA GLY A 233 13.65 -0.74 17.47
C GLY A 233 12.76 -0.43 18.67
N GLU A 234 13.05 0.67 19.34
CA GLU A 234 12.30 1.09 20.53
C GLU A 234 10.93 1.67 20.16
N LYS A 235 9.97 1.52 21.09
CA LYS A 235 8.62 2.10 21.00
C LYS A 235 7.88 1.77 19.69
N ARG A 236 8.05 0.55 19.19
CA ARG A 236 7.32 0.03 18.03
C ARG A 236 6.01 -0.64 18.42
N ALA A 237 5.06 -0.55 17.50
CA ALA A 237 3.82 -1.28 17.52
C ALA A 237 3.55 -1.87 16.15
N TRP A 238 3.07 -3.11 16.15
CA TRP A 238 2.45 -3.75 15.02
C TRP A 238 1.06 -3.17 14.78
N ARG A 239 0.77 -2.90 13.51
CA ARG A 239 -0.50 -2.42 12.97
C ARG A 239 -1.11 -3.49 12.06
N SER A 240 -2.40 -3.37 11.79
CA SER A 240 -3.14 -4.27 10.91
C SER A 240 -4.36 -3.55 10.36
N GLY A 241 -5.13 -4.24 9.51
CA GLY A 241 -6.36 -3.75 8.87
C GLY A 241 -7.15 -2.72 9.67
N SER A 242 -7.18 -1.50 9.13
CA SER A 242 -7.90 -0.34 9.65
C SER A 242 -8.95 0.18 8.67
N GLY A 243 -9.15 -0.51 7.53
CA GLY A 243 -9.94 0.00 6.41
C GLY A 243 -9.18 0.94 5.46
N ALA A 244 -7.87 1.16 5.68
CA ALA A 244 -7.03 1.92 4.75
C ALA A 244 -6.90 1.23 3.38
N ASN A 245 -6.78 -0.10 3.40
CA ASN A 245 -6.74 -0.93 2.20
C ASN A 245 -7.94 -1.88 2.23
N ILE A 246 -8.72 -1.92 1.16
CA ILE A 246 -9.77 -2.92 0.95
C ILE A 246 -9.52 -3.63 -0.38
N PRO A 247 -9.00 -4.87 -0.36
CA PRO A 247 -8.81 -5.73 0.82
C PRO A 247 -7.52 -5.45 1.60
N SER A 248 -7.47 -5.86 2.87
CA SER A 248 -6.22 -5.89 3.66
C SER A 248 -6.25 -6.99 4.73
N PHE A 249 -5.17 -7.76 4.84
CA PHE A 249 -5.04 -8.94 5.71
C PHE A 249 -3.72 -9.01 6.48
N GLU A 250 -2.85 -8.04 6.25
CA GLU A 250 -1.51 -8.01 6.79
C GLU A 250 -1.43 -7.56 8.26
N ILE A 251 -0.31 -7.91 8.90
CA ILE A 251 0.15 -7.27 10.12
C ILE A 251 1.58 -6.77 9.86
N PHE A 252 1.78 -5.47 10.01
CA PHE A 252 3.01 -4.78 9.66
C PHE A 252 3.56 -3.95 10.82
N THR A 253 4.82 -3.57 10.72
CA THR A 253 5.47 -2.59 11.59
C THR A 253 6.47 -1.78 10.78
N SER A 254 6.76 -0.56 11.22
CA SER A 254 7.92 0.21 10.74
C SER A 254 9.13 -0.06 11.64
N PRO A 255 10.15 -0.83 11.20
CA PRO A 255 11.31 -1.16 12.03
C PRO A 255 12.26 0.04 12.26
N ASP A 256 13.34 -0.16 13.03
CA ASP A 256 14.47 0.78 13.05
C ASP A 256 15.35 0.50 11.84
N TRP A 257 15.31 1.41 10.86
CA TRP A 257 15.98 1.20 9.57
C TRP A 257 17.49 0.93 9.69
N ARG A 258 18.13 1.35 10.79
CA ARG A 258 19.60 1.28 10.98
C ARG A 258 20.14 -0.13 11.18
N GLY A 259 19.27 -1.11 11.45
CA GLY A 259 19.70 -2.46 11.88
C GLY A 259 19.21 -3.59 10.99
N THR A 260 19.07 -3.33 9.69
CA THR A 260 18.76 -4.36 8.69
C THR A 260 20.04 -4.93 8.08
N GLU A 261 20.18 -6.25 8.09
CA GLU A 261 21.34 -6.98 7.57
C GLU A 261 20.88 -8.21 6.78
N GLY A 262 21.63 -8.59 5.73
CA GLY A 262 21.39 -9.83 4.99
C GLY A 262 20.84 -9.58 3.60
N TRP A 263 20.02 -10.49 3.08
CA TRP A 263 19.57 -10.44 1.68
C TRP A 263 18.14 -10.96 1.50
N ILE A 264 17.49 -10.49 0.43
CA ILE A 264 16.16 -10.92 0.02
C ILE A 264 16.03 -10.86 -1.51
N LYS A 265 15.32 -11.84 -2.08
CA LYS A 265 14.88 -11.86 -3.48
C LYS A 265 13.37 -11.88 -3.52
N PHE A 266 12.79 -11.17 -4.50
CA PHE A 266 11.34 -11.04 -4.63
C PHE A 266 10.86 -11.80 -5.86
N ASN A 267 9.85 -12.66 -5.65
CA ASN A 267 9.28 -13.50 -6.70
C ASN A 267 8.05 -12.87 -7.39
N GLN A 268 7.49 -11.80 -6.83
CA GLN A 268 6.41 -11.04 -7.48
C GLN A 268 6.97 -9.86 -8.28
N PRO A 269 6.38 -9.54 -9.44
CA PRO A 269 6.61 -8.27 -10.13
C PRO A 269 6.24 -7.07 -9.24
N LEU A 270 6.99 -5.98 -9.38
CA LEU A 270 6.67 -4.68 -8.82
C LEU A 270 6.14 -3.79 -9.95
N TYR A 271 4.86 -3.41 -9.87
CA TYR A 271 4.31 -2.33 -10.68
C TYR A 271 4.50 -1.03 -9.93
N ARG A 272 5.27 -0.13 -10.51
CA ARG A 272 5.49 1.17 -9.91
C ARG A 272 5.64 2.21 -11.00
N TYR A 273 4.98 3.33 -10.79
CA TYR A 273 5.06 4.47 -11.70
C TYR A 273 4.65 4.10 -13.14
N GLY A 274 3.69 3.20 -13.35
CA GLY A 274 3.26 2.77 -14.69
C GLY A 274 4.31 1.95 -15.47
N SER A 275 5.23 1.30 -14.74
CA SER A 275 6.25 0.39 -15.29
C SER A 275 6.40 -0.85 -14.41
N LYS A 276 6.88 -1.94 -15.02
CA LYS A 276 7.06 -3.24 -14.36
C LYS A 276 8.53 -3.58 -14.08
N ILE A 277 8.88 -3.89 -12.84
CA ILE A 277 10.21 -4.38 -12.43
C ILE A 277 10.06 -5.85 -12.00
N THR A 278 10.93 -6.74 -12.46
CA THR A 278 10.89 -8.16 -12.10
C THR A 278 12.23 -8.67 -11.60
N GLY A 279 12.21 -9.73 -10.78
CA GLY A 279 13.42 -10.39 -10.28
C GLY A 279 14.28 -9.49 -9.42
N ILE A 280 13.66 -8.74 -8.50
CA ILE A 280 14.36 -7.82 -7.61
C ILE A 280 15.15 -8.62 -6.59
N GLU A 281 16.42 -8.27 -6.40
CA GLU A 281 17.29 -8.79 -5.36
C GLU A 281 17.92 -7.61 -4.60
N LEU A 282 17.90 -7.65 -3.26
CA LEU A 282 18.47 -6.62 -2.40
C LEU A 282 19.41 -7.25 -1.37
N GLU A 283 20.57 -6.62 -1.16
CA GLU A 283 21.49 -6.92 -0.04
C GLU A 283 21.60 -5.70 0.88
N PHE A 284 21.47 -5.93 2.18
CA PHE A 284 21.50 -4.92 3.23
C PHE A 284 22.74 -5.05 4.09
N LYS A 285 23.34 -3.90 4.41
CA LYS A 285 24.40 -3.77 5.41
C LYS A 285 24.24 -2.47 6.19
N ASN A 286 24.31 -2.54 7.52
CA ASN A 286 24.11 -1.42 8.44
C ASN A 286 22.80 -0.66 8.15
N GLY A 287 21.73 -1.38 7.81
CA GLY A 287 20.43 -0.78 7.52
C GLY A 287 20.26 -0.18 6.13
N LEU A 288 21.27 -0.26 5.27
CA LEU A 288 21.26 0.32 3.93
C LEU A 288 21.26 -0.77 2.87
N VAL A 289 20.49 -0.57 1.79
CA VAL A 289 20.66 -1.33 0.56
C VAL A 289 22.05 -0.99 -0.01
N VAL A 290 22.96 -1.95 0.04
CA VAL A 290 24.33 -1.81 -0.50
C VAL A 290 24.48 -2.42 -1.90
N LYS A 291 23.56 -3.30 -2.28
CA LYS A 291 23.46 -3.86 -3.62
C LYS A 291 22.01 -4.11 -3.98
N SER A 292 21.66 -3.80 -5.23
CA SER A 292 20.34 -4.01 -5.78
C SER A 292 20.45 -4.50 -7.22
N LYS A 293 19.64 -5.50 -7.58
CA LYS A 293 19.56 -6.06 -8.94
C LYS A 293 18.10 -6.20 -9.36
N ALA A 294 17.83 -6.09 -10.66
CA ALA A 294 16.56 -6.53 -11.23
C ALA A 294 16.78 -7.24 -12.57
N LYS A 295 15.90 -8.19 -12.90
CA LYS A 295 15.88 -8.86 -14.22
C LYS A 295 15.37 -7.92 -15.32
N THR A 296 14.37 -7.10 -15.02
CA THR A 296 13.82 -6.09 -15.94
C THR A 296 13.77 -4.73 -15.25
N ASN A 297 13.95 -3.65 -16.01
CA ASN A 297 13.86 -2.27 -15.53
C ASN A 297 14.74 -1.95 -14.31
N GLU A 298 15.96 -2.49 -14.28
CA GLU A 298 16.93 -2.24 -13.20
C GLU A 298 17.28 -0.75 -13.03
N LYS A 299 17.29 0.02 -14.13
CA LYS A 299 17.49 1.47 -14.09
C LYS A 299 16.45 2.16 -13.19
N LEU A 300 15.17 1.81 -13.34
CA LEU A 300 14.09 2.37 -12.51
C LEU A 300 14.26 2.00 -11.04
N LEU A 301 14.60 0.74 -10.74
CA LEU A 301 14.90 0.29 -9.37
C LEU A 301 16.04 1.11 -8.75
N LYS A 302 17.13 1.31 -9.49
CA LYS A 302 18.30 2.07 -9.01
C LYS A 302 17.98 3.54 -8.74
N GLU A 303 17.24 4.20 -9.64
CA GLU A 303 16.81 5.60 -9.44
C GLU A 303 15.84 5.74 -8.25
N MET A 304 14.95 4.76 -8.07
CA MET A 304 14.08 4.69 -6.90
C MET A 304 14.91 4.62 -5.61
N ILE A 305 15.86 3.68 -5.53
CA ILE A 305 16.74 3.49 -4.35
C ILE A 305 17.63 4.71 -4.09
N ALA A 306 18.09 5.40 -5.15
CA ALA A 306 18.92 6.59 -5.04
C ALA A 306 18.19 7.80 -4.42
N THR A 307 16.85 7.79 -4.41
CA THR A 307 16.07 8.84 -3.76
C THR A 307 16.38 8.88 -2.27
N LYS A 308 16.49 10.08 -1.70
CA LYS A 308 16.89 10.29 -0.30
C LYS A 308 16.02 9.46 0.65
N GLY A 309 16.65 8.52 1.35
CA GLY A 309 15.99 7.62 2.30
C GLY A 309 15.33 6.39 1.69
N ALA A 310 15.25 6.25 0.36
CA ALA A 310 14.65 5.09 -0.30
C ALA A 310 15.56 3.84 -0.30
N ASN A 311 16.83 3.96 0.07
CA ASN A 311 17.74 2.83 0.27
C ASN A 311 17.67 2.20 1.66
N ARG A 312 16.58 2.45 2.40
CA ARG A 312 16.35 2.01 3.79
C ARG A 312 14.96 1.45 3.88
N ILE A 313 14.76 0.50 4.78
CA ILE A 313 13.43 -0.08 4.96
C ILE A 313 12.52 0.89 5.72
N GLY A 314 11.30 1.03 5.24
CA GLY A 314 10.23 1.78 5.88
C GLY A 314 9.30 0.89 6.68
N GLU A 315 9.07 -0.33 6.17
CA GLU A 315 8.10 -1.28 6.68
C GLU A 315 8.56 -2.72 6.49
N TYR A 316 8.14 -3.57 7.42
CA TYR A 316 8.15 -5.01 7.29
C TYR A 316 6.77 -5.57 7.62
N SER A 317 6.25 -6.40 6.73
CA SER A 317 4.88 -6.91 6.83
C SER A 317 4.76 -8.40 6.56
N LEU A 318 3.75 -9.01 7.16
CA LEU A 318 3.43 -10.42 7.08
C LEU A 318 1.92 -10.61 6.92
N THR A 319 1.51 -11.34 5.89
CA THR A 319 0.11 -11.73 5.69
C THR A 319 -0.12 -13.17 6.12
N ASP A 320 -1.19 -13.40 6.88
CA ASP A 320 -1.59 -14.74 7.31
C ASP A 320 -2.52 -15.39 6.28
N SER A 321 -2.15 -16.58 5.79
CA SER A 321 -2.90 -17.30 4.76
C SER A 321 -4.32 -17.68 5.17
N ARG A 322 -4.65 -17.67 6.46
CA ARG A 322 -6.00 -18.00 6.96
C ARG A 322 -7.03 -16.93 6.67
N HIS A 323 -6.62 -15.67 6.57
CA HIS A 323 -7.55 -14.54 6.47
C HIS A 323 -7.74 -14.06 5.03
N SER A 324 -6.70 -14.14 4.20
CA SER A 324 -6.76 -13.67 2.82
C SER A 324 -7.36 -14.70 1.87
N ARG A 325 -8.37 -14.27 1.10
CA ARG A 325 -8.98 -15.07 0.01
C ARG A 325 -8.32 -14.80 -1.35
N ILE A 326 -7.20 -14.07 -1.37
CA ILE A 326 -6.45 -13.77 -2.59
C ILE A 326 -5.53 -14.96 -2.89
N THR A 327 -5.72 -15.54 -4.08
CA THR A 327 -5.03 -16.75 -4.52
C THR A 327 -4.36 -16.61 -5.88
N LYS A 328 -4.49 -15.43 -6.49
CA LYS A 328 -3.96 -15.11 -7.82
C LYS A 328 -3.14 -13.83 -7.70
N PHE A 329 -2.13 -13.73 -8.55
CA PHE A 329 -1.47 -12.48 -8.85
C PHE A 329 -2.48 -11.56 -9.57
N MET A 330 -2.50 -10.29 -9.18
CA MET A 330 -3.49 -9.32 -9.65
C MET A 330 -2.87 -8.14 -10.38
N ALA A 331 -1.53 -8.11 -10.52
CA ALA A 331 -0.79 -7.03 -11.15
C ALA A 331 -1.07 -5.66 -10.51
N GLU A 332 -1.32 -5.65 -9.20
CA GLU A 332 -1.62 -4.44 -8.44
C GLU A 332 -1.20 -4.63 -6.98
N THR A 333 -0.34 -3.73 -6.49
CA THR A 333 0.27 -3.81 -5.15
C THR A 333 -0.77 -4.00 -4.05
N LEU A 334 -1.90 -3.29 -4.09
CA LEU A 334 -2.97 -3.44 -3.08
C LEU A 334 -3.40 -4.90 -2.86
N TYR A 335 -3.46 -5.69 -3.94
CA TYR A 335 -3.85 -7.10 -3.89
C TYR A 335 -2.64 -8.02 -3.67
N ASP A 336 -1.54 -7.75 -4.36
CA ASP A 336 -0.36 -8.61 -4.33
C ASP A 336 0.33 -8.57 -2.96
N GLU A 337 0.33 -7.43 -2.24
CA GLU A 337 0.81 -7.30 -0.85
C GLU A 337 -0.11 -8.00 0.17
N ASN A 338 -1.35 -8.30 -0.22
CA ASN A 338 -2.35 -8.91 0.64
C ASN A 338 -2.64 -10.38 0.26
N VAL A 339 -1.82 -10.97 -0.62
CA VAL A 339 -2.01 -12.36 -1.07
C VAL A 339 -1.86 -13.38 0.06
N GLY A 340 -2.84 -14.28 0.19
CA GLY A 340 -2.80 -15.35 1.18
C GLY A 340 -2.01 -16.55 0.69
N GLY A 341 -2.37 -17.08 -0.49
CA GLY A 341 -1.68 -18.23 -1.08
C GLY A 341 -1.48 -19.43 -0.12
N PRO A 342 -0.55 -20.35 -0.44
CA PRO A 342 -0.22 -21.46 0.46
C PRO A 342 0.65 -21.03 1.66
N TYR A 343 1.41 -19.95 1.53
CA TYR A 343 2.46 -19.57 2.48
C TYR A 343 2.35 -18.13 3.00
N GLY A 344 1.17 -17.53 2.92
CA GLY A 344 1.01 -16.10 3.18
C GLY A 344 1.83 -15.28 2.19
N ASN A 345 2.17 -14.08 2.60
CA ASN A 345 3.20 -13.30 1.94
C ASN A 345 4.01 -12.50 2.96
N THR A 346 5.09 -11.94 2.47
CA THR A 346 5.84 -10.88 3.14
C THR A 346 6.14 -9.82 2.11
N HIS A 347 5.98 -8.57 2.52
CA HIS A 347 6.58 -7.47 1.82
C HIS A 347 7.53 -6.68 2.70
N LEU A 348 8.44 -6.01 2.00
CA LEU A 348 9.35 -5.05 2.55
C LEU A 348 9.12 -3.74 1.81
N ALA A 349 8.79 -2.67 2.53
CA ALA A 349 8.73 -1.36 1.91
C ALA A 349 10.11 -0.71 1.96
N LEU A 350 10.60 -0.24 0.81
CA LEU A 350 11.71 0.69 0.77
C LEU A 350 11.20 2.13 0.90
N GLY A 351 11.87 2.92 1.75
CA GLY A 351 11.57 4.32 1.96
C GLY A 351 10.79 4.61 3.26
N MET A 352 9.81 5.50 3.17
CA MET A 352 9.16 6.16 4.30
C MET A 352 8.53 5.14 5.26
N SER A 353 8.75 5.35 6.56
CA SER A 353 8.08 4.59 7.61
C SER A 353 6.72 5.18 7.96
N TYR A 354 5.75 4.33 8.26
CA TYR A 354 4.51 4.73 8.91
C TYR A 354 4.75 5.03 10.39
N ARG A 355 4.58 6.29 10.78
CA ARG A 355 4.77 6.74 12.18
C ARG A 355 3.67 6.25 13.11
N ASP A 356 2.53 5.85 12.57
CA ASP A 356 1.47 5.24 13.36
C ASP A 356 1.93 3.89 13.96
N CYS A 357 2.96 3.22 13.44
CA CYS A 357 3.65 2.11 14.10
C CYS A 357 4.41 2.52 15.38
N TYR A 358 4.22 3.73 15.89
CA TYR A 358 4.65 4.16 17.22
C TYR A 358 3.73 3.57 18.29
N SER A 359 4.31 3.02 19.35
CA SER A 359 3.56 2.43 20.46
C SER A 359 2.94 3.46 21.40
N GLY A 360 3.37 4.73 21.31
CA GLY A 360 2.79 5.84 22.05
C GLY A 360 1.77 6.62 21.22
N ASP A 361 1.44 7.81 21.71
CA ASP A 361 0.56 8.75 21.01
C ASP A 361 1.28 9.39 19.81
N VAL A 362 0.93 8.96 18.59
CA VAL A 362 1.54 9.46 17.35
C VAL A 362 1.30 10.97 17.13
N SER A 363 0.20 11.52 17.65
CA SER A 363 -0.11 12.95 17.53
C SER A 363 0.92 13.84 18.26
N LYS A 364 1.64 13.27 19.22
CA LYS A 364 2.68 13.92 20.02
C LYS A 364 4.10 13.58 19.56
N LEU A 365 4.25 12.70 18.57
CA LEU A 365 5.56 12.28 18.06
C LEU A 365 6.13 13.32 17.09
N THR A 366 7.13 14.07 17.55
CA THR A 366 7.82 15.04 16.69
C THR A 366 8.69 14.35 15.63
N THR A 367 8.94 15.01 14.51
CA THR A 367 9.87 14.52 13.47
C THR A 367 11.27 14.24 14.03
N LYS A 368 11.76 15.04 14.99
CA LYS A 368 13.05 14.82 15.66
C LYS A 368 13.06 13.52 16.46
N GLN A 369 12.00 13.26 17.25
CA GLN A 369 11.86 12.02 18.02
C GLN A 369 11.70 10.81 17.11
N ALA A 370 10.87 10.90 16.06
CA ALA A 370 10.70 9.83 15.08
C ALA A 370 12.05 9.47 14.44
N LYS A 371 12.84 10.46 14.02
CA LYS A 371 14.18 10.24 13.47
C LYS A 371 15.12 9.60 14.49
N ALA A 372 15.11 10.04 15.75
CA ALA A 372 15.95 9.45 16.81
C ALA A 372 15.60 7.98 17.08
N LEU A 373 14.31 7.65 17.04
CA LEU A 373 13.76 6.30 17.15
C LEU A 373 14.01 5.45 15.89
N GLY A 374 14.57 6.01 14.82
CA GLY A 374 14.89 5.27 13.59
C GLY A 374 13.70 5.05 12.66
N TYR A 375 12.67 5.89 12.71
CA TYR A 375 11.68 5.96 11.63
C TYR A 375 12.33 6.59 10.40
N ASN A 376 12.18 5.94 9.25
CA ASN A 376 12.74 6.44 8.01
C ASN A 376 11.84 7.52 7.37
N ASP A 377 12.46 8.49 6.70
CA ASP A 377 11.76 9.58 5.99
C ASP A 377 12.25 9.61 4.55
N SER A 378 11.29 9.59 3.62
CA SER A 378 11.50 9.56 2.18
C SER A 378 10.24 10.07 1.47
N SER A 379 10.36 10.50 0.21
CA SER A 379 9.21 10.72 -0.68
C SER A 379 8.70 9.43 -1.31
N ILE A 380 9.39 8.31 -1.09
CA ILE A 380 9.07 6.99 -1.64
C ILE A 380 8.62 6.09 -0.50
N HIS A 381 7.60 5.30 -0.76
CA HIS A 381 7.23 4.11 -0.01
C HIS A 381 6.86 3.08 -1.08
N THR A 382 7.56 1.95 -1.12
CA THR A 382 7.38 0.96 -2.18
C THR A 382 7.52 -0.44 -1.65
N ASP A 383 6.38 -1.11 -1.61
CA ASP A 383 6.19 -2.49 -1.17
C ASP A 383 6.65 -3.46 -2.26
N ILE A 384 7.56 -4.36 -1.88
CA ILE A 384 8.07 -5.40 -2.76
C ILE A 384 7.76 -6.75 -2.12
N ILE A 385 7.09 -7.63 -2.86
CA ILE A 385 6.41 -8.79 -2.31
C ILE A 385 7.15 -10.09 -2.61
N SER A 386 7.22 -10.96 -1.61
CA SER A 386 7.55 -12.38 -1.77
C SER A 386 6.45 -13.27 -1.18
N THR A 387 6.10 -14.35 -1.89
CA THR A 387 5.07 -15.33 -1.52
C THR A 387 5.63 -16.70 -1.15
N THR A 388 6.95 -16.81 -0.99
CA THR A 388 7.63 -18.05 -0.61
C THR A 388 7.41 -18.39 0.86
N ARG A 389 7.59 -19.69 1.18
CA ARG A 389 7.60 -20.18 2.55
C ARG A 389 8.74 -19.54 3.34
N ARG A 390 8.44 -19.10 4.57
CA ARG A 390 9.46 -18.57 5.50
C ARG A 390 9.13 -18.85 6.96
N THR A 391 10.17 -18.72 7.79
CA THR A 391 10.06 -18.69 9.24
C THR A 391 10.59 -17.34 9.74
N VAL A 392 9.85 -16.71 10.66
CA VAL A 392 10.27 -15.47 11.32
C VAL A 392 10.42 -15.74 12.81
N THR A 393 11.61 -15.49 13.32
CA THR A 393 11.98 -15.66 14.73
C THR A 393 12.24 -14.31 15.35
N ALA A 394 11.55 -14.00 16.45
CA ALA A 394 11.87 -12.87 17.30
C ALA A 394 12.99 -13.25 18.26
N HIS A 395 14.12 -12.53 18.20
CA HIS A 395 15.21 -12.61 19.15
C HIS A 395 14.98 -11.57 20.24
N LEU A 396 14.86 -12.04 21.48
CA LEU A 396 14.57 -11.20 22.64
C LEU A 396 15.86 -10.64 23.25
N LYS A 397 15.75 -9.50 23.92
CA LYS A 397 16.86 -8.81 24.58
C LYS A 397 17.57 -9.63 25.66
N ASN A 398 16.90 -10.66 26.21
CA ASN A 398 17.48 -11.59 27.18
C ASN A 398 18.19 -12.80 26.56
N GLY A 399 18.36 -12.83 25.23
CA GLY A 399 19.01 -13.93 24.49
C GLY A 399 18.09 -15.08 24.08
N THR A 400 16.85 -15.15 24.59
CA THR A 400 15.88 -16.18 24.18
C THR A 400 15.24 -15.86 22.82
N THR A 401 14.70 -16.88 22.16
CA THR A 401 14.07 -16.75 20.83
C THR A 401 12.64 -17.26 20.83
N LYS A 402 11.79 -16.67 19.99
CA LYS A 402 10.42 -17.14 19.77
C LYS A 402 10.06 -17.09 18.30
N ILE A 403 9.63 -18.22 17.73
CA ILE A 403 9.06 -18.23 16.38
C ILE A 403 7.72 -17.49 16.43
N ILE A 404 7.55 -16.46 15.59
CA ILE A 404 6.34 -15.65 15.54
C ILE A 404 5.49 -15.96 14.31
N TYR A 405 6.12 -16.40 13.23
CA TYR A 405 5.48 -16.72 11.97
C TYR A 405 6.17 -17.92 11.31
N LYS A 406 5.40 -18.86 10.80
CA LYS A 406 5.92 -20.05 10.13
C LYS A 406 4.89 -20.56 9.12
N ASP A 407 5.37 -20.95 7.94
CA ASP A 407 4.56 -21.60 6.90
C ASP A 407 3.27 -20.84 6.57
N GLY A 408 3.37 -19.51 6.50
CA GLY A 408 2.27 -18.65 6.11
C GLY A 408 1.35 -18.19 7.24
N ARG A 409 1.68 -18.49 8.50
CA ARG A 409 0.78 -18.25 9.63
C ARG A 409 1.52 -17.69 10.84
N PHE A 410 0.86 -16.80 11.58
CA PHE A 410 1.29 -16.44 12.93
C PHE A 410 1.07 -17.62 13.89
N VAL A 411 2.10 -17.95 14.68
CA VAL A 411 2.13 -19.11 15.60
C VAL A 411 2.21 -18.73 17.08
N LEU A 412 1.92 -17.45 17.39
CA LEU A 412 1.91 -16.90 18.74
C LEU A 412 0.65 -17.24 19.54
#